data_AF-A0A843D538-F1
#
_entry.id   AF-A0A843D538-F1
#
_cell.length_a   1.000
_cell.length_b   1.000
_cell.length_c   1.000
_cell.angle_alpha   90.00
_cell.angle_beta   90.00
_cell.angle_gamma   90.00
#
_symmetry.space_group_name_H-M   'P 1'
#
loop_
_entity.id
_entity.type
_entity.pdbx_description
1 polymer ?
#
loop_
_entity_poly.entity_id
_entity_poly.type
_entity_poly.pdbx_seq_one_letter_code
_entity_poly.pdbx_strand_id
1 'polypeptide(L)'
;MGVIWDSIMWIWNGLADFGQYCYDNTDLVAFLILAAVTVVAALYVVHDKEVMHSAFYLALVFFCVGLFYFFLEAEFVGVIQMLVYVGAITILYAFSVMLTRRYIVTKEDDDDE
;
A
#
# COMPACT_ATOMS: atom_id res chain seq x y z
N MET A 1 4.65 -12.44 -44.61
CA MET A 1 4.76 -11.32 -43.65
C MET A 1 3.49 -11.18 -42.80
N GLY A 2 2.95 -12.27 -42.25
CA GLY A 2 1.68 -12.26 -41.46
C GLY A 2 1.85 -12.54 -39.96
N VAL A 3 2.88 -13.30 -39.58
CA VAL A 3 3.08 -13.80 -38.21
C VAL A 3 3.25 -12.68 -37.16
N ILE A 4 3.94 -11.60 -37.52
CA ILE A 4 4.13 -10.46 -36.61
C ILE A 4 2.80 -9.74 -36.36
N TRP A 5 1.97 -9.61 -37.40
CA TRP A 5 0.64 -9.00 -37.30
C TRP A 5 -0.30 -9.86 -36.46
N ASP A 6 -0.24 -11.20 -36.61
CA ASP A 6 -1.01 -12.13 -35.79
C ASP A 6 -0.60 -12.06 -34.30
N SER A 7 0.70 -11.91 -34.03
CA SER A 7 1.24 -11.75 -32.66
C SER A 7 0.78 -10.44 -32.02
N ILE A 8 0.74 -9.36 -32.80
CA ILE A 8 0.28 -8.04 -32.33
C ILE A 8 -1.23 -8.07 -32.08
N MET A 9 -2.03 -8.69 -32.95
CA MET A 9 -3.48 -8.82 -32.76
C MET A 9 -3.82 -9.71 -31.57
N TRP A 10 -3.07 -10.79 -31.32
CA TRP A 10 -3.26 -11.62 -30.13
C TRP A 10 -3.04 -10.83 -28.83
N ILE A 11 -1.99 -10.01 -28.77
CA ILE A 11 -1.75 -9.11 -27.62
C ILE A 11 -2.90 -8.09 -27.48
N TRP A 12 -3.33 -7.49 -28.60
CA TRP A 12 -4.37 -6.48 -28.58
C TRP A 12 -5.74 -7.04 -28.16
N ASN A 13 -6.12 -8.19 -28.69
CA ASN A 13 -7.35 -8.88 -28.29
C ASN A 13 -7.27 -9.35 -26.83
N GLY A 14 -6.12 -9.86 -26.36
CA GLY A 14 -5.95 -10.19 -24.95
C GLY A 14 -6.09 -8.99 -24.01
N LEU A 15 -5.63 -7.80 -24.42
CA LEU A 15 -5.81 -6.56 -23.67
C LEU A 15 -7.27 -6.08 -23.69
N ALA A 16 -7.94 -6.18 -24.84
CA ALA A 16 -9.36 -5.84 -24.97
C ALA A 16 -10.25 -6.79 -24.16
N ASP A 17 -9.95 -8.10 -24.19
CA ASP A 17 -10.61 -9.13 -23.39
C ASP A 17 -10.37 -8.89 -21.90
N PHE A 18 -9.17 -8.45 -21.49
CA PHE A 18 -8.93 -8.03 -20.11
C PHE A 18 -9.79 -6.82 -19.71
N GLY A 19 -9.99 -5.87 -20.62
CA GLY A 19 -10.87 -4.72 -20.41
C GLY A 19 -12.32 -5.13 -20.20
N GLN A 20 -12.84 -6.04 -21.03
CA GLN A 20 -14.18 -6.61 -20.86
C GLN A 20 -14.28 -7.47 -19.59
N TYR A 21 -13.25 -8.26 -19.29
CA TYR A 21 -13.18 -9.07 -18.07
C TYR A 21 -13.22 -8.21 -16.80
N CYS A 22 -12.57 -7.05 -16.81
CA CYS A 22 -12.70 -6.07 -15.73
C CYS A 22 -14.14 -5.51 -15.64
N TYR A 23 -14.79 -5.21 -16.77
CA TYR A 23 -16.15 -4.69 -16.78
C TYR A 23 -17.18 -5.71 -16.25
N ASP A 24 -17.00 -6.98 -16.61
CA ASP A 24 -17.91 -8.05 -16.22
C ASP A 24 -17.73 -8.46 -14.74
N ASN A 25 -16.57 -8.18 -14.13
CA ASN A 25 -16.24 -8.58 -12.76
C ASN A 25 -16.01 -7.36 -11.86
N THR A 26 -17.09 -6.85 -11.26
CA THR A 26 -17.05 -5.71 -10.32
C THR A 26 -16.10 -5.95 -9.14
N ASP A 27 -16.01 -7.18 -8.64
CA ASP A 27 -15.15 -7.54 -7.51
C ASP A 27 -13.66 -7.36 -7.83
N LEU A 28 -13.28 -7.69 -9.07
CA LEU A 28 -11.91 -7.52 -9.56
C LEU A 28 -11.55 -6.04 -9.70
N VAL A 29 -12.50 -5.21 -10.13
CA VAL A 29 -12.31 -3.75 -10.18
C VAL A 29 -12.08 -3.19 -8.78
N ALA A 30 -12.88 -3.59 -7.80
CA ALA A 30 -12.70 -3.17 -6.42
C ALA A 30 -11.33 -3.63 -5.85
N PHE A 31 -10.93 -4.87 -6.13
CA PHE A 31 -9.59 -5.39 -5.78
C PHE A 31 -8.47 -4.56 -6.42
N LEU A 32 -8.55 -4.28 -7.72
CA LEU A 32 -7.54 -3.50 -8.45
C LEU A 32 -7.42 -2.07 -7.92
N ILE A 33 -8.54 -1.41 -7.61
CA ILE A 33 -8.54 -0.08 -7.00
C ILE A 33 -7.83 -0.14 -5.65
N LEU A 34 -8.20 -1.10 -4.80
CA LEU A 34 -7.61 -1.24 -3.47
C LEU A 34 -6.12 -1.58 -3.53
N ALA A 35 -5.70 -2.39 -4.50
CA ALA A 35 -4.30 -2.70 -4.79
C ALA A 35 -3.53 -1.47 -5.24
N ALA A 36 -4.07 -0.70 -6.17
CA ALA A 36 -3.45 0.54 -6.63
C ALA A 36 -3.27 1.53 -5.47
N VAL A 37 -4.29 1.72 -4.63
CA VAL A 37 -4.22 2.58 -3.45
C VAL A 37 -3.14 2.10 -2.47
N THR A 38 -3.07 0.79 -2.21
CA THR A 38 -2.06 0.21 -1.32
C THR A 38 -0.64 0.45 -1.82
N VAL A 39 -0.40 0.25 -3.12
CA VAL A 39 0.92 0.47 -3.74
C VAL A 39 1.30 1.94 -3.70
N VAL A 40 0.38 2.84 -4.05
CA VAL A 40 0.62 4.29 -4.00
C VAL A 40 0.95 4.71 -2.57
N ALA A 41 0.18 4.25 -1.58
CA ALA A 41 0.45 4.53 -0.18
C ALA A 41 1.82 4.01 0.27
N ALA A 42 2.19 2.79 -0.12
CA ALA A 42 3.51 2.22 0.19
C ALA A 42 4.67 3.01 -0.45
N LEU A 43 4.48 3.57 -1.65
CA LEU A 43 5.45 4.47 -2.26
C LEU A 43 5.58 5.76 -1.46
N TYR A 44 4.47 6.35 -1.00
CA TYR A 44 4.50 7.56 -0.16
C TYR A 44 5.20 7.33 1.19
N VAL A 45 5.04 6.15 1.80
CA VAL A 45 5.77 5.79 3.04
C VAL A 45 7.29 5.97 2.90
N VAL A 46 7.85 5.57 1.76
CA VAL A 46 9.30 5.60 1.52
C VAL A 46 9.76 6.94 0.94
N HIS A 47 8.90 7.64 0.20
CA HIS A 47 9.26 8.88 -0.48
C HIS A 47 9.19 10.13 0.42
N ASP A 48 8.37 10.10 1.47
CA ASP A 48 8.19 11.27 2.32
C ASP A 48 9.41 11.57 3.19
N LYS A 49 9.81 12.85 3.21
CA LYS A 49 10.94 13.35 4.00
C LYS A 49 10.61 13.53 5.47
N GLU A 50 9.34 13.80 5.78
CA GLU A 50 8.86 13.99 7.14
C GLU A 50 8.32 12.67 7.68
N VAL A 51 9.04 12.09 8.63
CA VAL A 51 8.75 10.74 9.14
C VAL A 51 7.38 10.61 9.80
N MET A 52 6.80 11.73 10.26
CA MET A 52 5.44 11.77 10.79
C MET A 52 4.39 11.50 9.71
N HIS A 53 4.58 12.02 8.50
CA HIS A 53 3.68 11.73 7.37
C HIS A 53 3.85 10.28 6.91
N SER A 54 5.09 9.79 6.80
CA SER A 54 5.37 8.38 6.46
C SER A 54 4.67 7.40 7.40
N ALA A 55 4.61 7.69 8.70
CA ALA A 55 3.92 6.85 9.68
C ALA A 55 2.40 6.78 9.44
N PHE A 56 1.77 7.88 9.00
CA PHE A 56 0.35 7.89 8.65
C PHE A 56 0.06 7.08 7.38
N TYR A 57 0.93 7.20 6.36
CA TYR A 57 0.82 6.36 5.16
C TYR A 57 1.03 4.87 5.45
N LEU A 58 1.89 4.53 6.41
CA LEU A 58 2.09 3.15 6.84
C LEU A 58 0.82 2.57 7.49
N ALA A 59 0.15 3.38 8.32
CA ALA A 59 -1.16 3.03 8.88
C ALA A 59 -2.18 2.70 7.78
N LEU A 60 -2.21 3.53 6.74
CA LEU A 60 -3.11 3.38 5.60
C LEU A 60 -2.81 2.10 4.81
N VAL A 61 -1.53 1.76 4.61
CA VAL A 61 -1.13 0.49 3.99
C VAL A 61 -1.66 -0.71 4.80
N PHE A 62 -1.47 -0.71 6.13
CA PHE A 62 -1.99 -1.80 6.96
C PHE A 62 -3.51 -1.88 6.97
N PHE A 63 -4.20 -0.74 6.87
CA PHE A 63 -5.65 -0.70 6.75
C PHE A 63 -6.12 -1.32 5.44
N CYS A 64 -5.50 -0.98 4.31
CA CYS A 64 -5.81 -1.61 3.02
C CYS A 64 -5.51 -3.12 3.05
N VAL A 65 -4.42 -3.56 3.68
CA VAL A 65 -4.15 -5.00 3.88
C VAL A 65 -5.24 -5.67 4.72
N GLY A 66 -5.77 -4.98 5.73
CA GLY A 66 -6.95 -5.44 6.47
C GLY A 66 -8.16 -5.65 5.56
N LEU A 67 -8.46 -4.67 4.70
CA LEU A 67 -9.54 -4.79 3.72
C LEU A 67 -9.33 -5.92 2.71
N PHE A 68 -8.09 -6.20 2.31
CA PHE A 68 -7.80 -7.38 1.49
C PHE A 68 -8.20 -8.68 2.19
N TYR A 69 -7.91 -8.84 3.48
CA TYR A 69 -8.33 -10.05 4.19
C TYR A 69 -9.84 -10.21 4.23
N PHE A 70 -10.62 -9.13 4.32
CA PHE A 70 -12.08 -9.21 4.18
C PHE A 70 -12.50 -9.61 2.75
N PHE A 71 -11.80 -9.11 1.74
CA PHE A 71 -12.05 -9.47 0.33
C PHE A 71 -11.72 -10.95 0.02
N LEU A 72 -10.76 -11.54 0.75
CA LEU A 72 -10.39 -12.95 0.66
C LEU A 72 -11.24 -13.86 1.56
N GLU A 73 -12.35 -13.37 2.12
CA GLU A 73 -13.21 -14.11 3.07
C GLU A 73 -12.45 -14.58 4.33
N ALA A 74 -11.31 -13.95 4.65
CA ALA A 74 -10.46 -14.27 5.78
C ALA A 74 -10.74 -13.33 6.98
N GLU A 75 -11.99 -13.33 7.44
CA GLU A 75 -12.52 -12.36 8.41
C GLU A 75 -11.71 -12.31 9.72
N PHE A 76 -11.38 -13.47 10.28
CA PHE A 76 -10.62 -13.55 11.53
C PHE A 76 -9.23 -12.91 11.42
N VAL A 77 -8.53 -13.17 10.32
CA VAL A 77 -7.21 -12.59 10.05
C VAL A 77 -7.34 -11.10 9.79
N GLY A 78 -8.38 -10.66 9.08
CA GLY A 78 -8.66 -9.25 8.83
C GLY A 78 -8.92 -8.45 10.12
N VAL A 79 -9.70 -9.00 11.05
CA VAL A 79 -9.93 -8.38 12.35
C VAL A 79 -8.64 -8.28 13.17
N ILE A 80 -7.82 -9.34 13.21
CA ILE A 80 -6.52 -9.31 13.88
C ILE A 80 -5.60 -8.26 13.22
N GLN A 81 -5.59 -8.19 11.89
CA GLN A 81 -4.80 -7.20 11.14
C GLN A 81 -5.14 -5.78 11.57
N MET A 82 -6.43 -5.49 11.70
CA MET A 82 -6.92 -4.17 12.11
C MET A 82 -6.59 -3.85 13.58
N LEU A 83 -6.74 -4.82 14.48
CA LEU A 83 -6.44 -4.61 15.90
C LEU A 83 -4.95 -4.46 16.17
N VAL A 84 -4.13 -5.34 15.58
CA VAL A 84 -2.70 -5.45 15.90
C VAL A 84 -1.86 -4.50 15.05
N TYR A 85 -2.02 -4.52 13.73
CA TYR A 85 -1.15 -3.74 12.84
C TYR A 85 -1.60 -2.29 12.73
N VAL A 86 -2.88 -2.06 12.40
CA VAL A 86 -3.43 -0.70 12.27
C VAL A 86 -3.53 -0.01 13.63
N GLY A 87 -3.96 -0.73 14.67
CA GLY A 87 -4.03 -0.21 16.04
C GLY A 87 -2.65 -0.14 16.71
N ALA A 88 -2.20 -1.26 17.26
CA ALA A 88 -1.05 -1.27 18.17
C ALA A 88 0.29 -0.93 17.50
N ILE A 89 0.67 -1.63 16.44
CA ILE A 89 2.00 -1.52 15.83
C ILE A 89 2.20 -0.15 15.20
N THR A 90 1.21 0.37 14.49
CA THR A 90 1.29 1.70 13.87
C THR A 90 1.52 2.80 14.90
N ILE A 91 0.80 2.75 16.03
CA ILE A 91 0.97 3.72 17.11
C ILE A 91 2.37 3.59 17.71
N LEU A 92 2.82 2.37 18.01
CA LEU A 92 4.18 2.12 18.51
C LEU A 92 5.25 2.62 17.54
N TYR A 93 5.06 2.40 16.24
CA TYR A 93 5.97 2.89 15.20
C TYR A 93 6.01 4.41 15.16
N ALA A 94 4.84 5.07 15.16
CA ALA A 94 4.74 6.53 15.16
C ALA A 94 5.46 7.14 16.39
N PHE A 95 5.20 6.61 17.58
CA PHE A 95 5.89 7.04 18.80
C PHE A 95 7.40 6.79 18.76
N SER A 96 7.83 5.61 18.32
CA SER A 96 9.24 5.25 18.22
C SER A 96 9.98 6.22 17.30
N VAL A 97 9.42 6.48 16.12
CA VAL A 97 9.99 7.40 15.14
C VAL A 97 10.09 8.83 15.69
N MET A 98 9.03 9.32 16.33
CA MET A 98 9.03 10.65 16.94
C MET A 98 10.11 10.79 18.03
N LEU A 99 10.27 9.77 18.87
CA LEU A 99 11.26 9.77 19.94
C LEU A 99 12.68 9.77 19.38
N THR A 100 12.96 8.89 18.40
CA THR A 100 14.28 8.80 17.77
C THR A 100 14.67 10.09 17.06
N ARG A 101 13.73 10.77 16.39
CA ARG A 101 14.01 12.06 15.74
C ARG A 101 14.45 13.13 16.74
N ARG A 102 13.76 13.25 17.88
CA ARG A 102 14.11 14.24 18.91
C ARG A 102 15.52 14.01 19.47
N TYR A 103 15.92 12.76 19.64
CA TYR A 103 17.26 12.43 20.14
C TYR A 103 18.38 12.89 19.19
N ILE A 104 18.19 12.76 17.87
CA ILE A 104 19.20 13.15 16.88
C ILE A 104 19.36 14.68 16.86
N VAL A 105 18.25 15.44 16.89
CA VAL A 105 18.29 16.91 16.83
C VAL A 105 19.05 17.52 18.01
N THR A 106 18.82 17.04 19.23
CA THR A 106 19.49 17.60 20.43
C THR A 106 20.99 17.31 20.46
N LYS A 107 21.48 16.31 19.72
CA LYS A 107 22.89 15.91 19.76
C LYS A 107 23.79 16.77 18.86
N GLU A 108 23.26 17.32 17.77
CA GLU A 108 23.98 18.30 16.95
C GLU A 108 24.24 19.60 17.72
N ASP A 109 23.31 20.05 18.56
CA ASP A 109 23.45 21.29 19.33
C ASP A 109 24.55 21.23 20.41
N ASP A 110 24.91 20.04 20.90
CA ASP A 110 25.95 19.84 21.95
C ASP A 110 27.37 19.63 21.38
N ASP A 111 27.51 19.24 20.10
CA ASP A 111 28.82 18.97 19.47
C ASP A 111 29.41 20.23 18.77
N ASP A 112 28.61 21.29 18.61
CA ASP A 112 28.98 22.59 17.99
C ASP A 112 29.43 23.67 19.01
N GLU A 113 29.44 23.39 20.33
CA GLU A 113 30.06 24.22 21.40
C GLU A 113 31.46 23.74 21.82
#